data_AF-R3WEB2-F1
#
_entry.id   AF-R3WEB2-F1
#
_cell.length_a   1.000
_cell.length_b   1.000
_cell.length_c   1.000
_cell.angle_alpha   90.00
_cell.angle_beta   90.00
_cell.angle_gamma   90.00
#
_symmetry.space_group_name_H-M   'P 1'
#
loop_
_entity.id
_entity.type
_entity.pdbx_description
1 polymer ?
#
loop_
_entity_poly.entity_id
_entity_poly.type
_entity_poly.pdbx_seq_one_letter_code
_entity_poly.pdbx_strand_id
1 'polypeptide(L)'
;MNLLEETTKKLEENGHSLSDIVWVGCPDFKMNLEQFFILANKAYDNGYGGEETATDLLVVGEDWWLERHEYDGAEWWEYKKIPTEPDTIELTESLFTGWMGLRKAGDH
;
A
#
# COMPACT_ATOMS: atom_id res chain seq x y z
N MET A 1 11.81 -5.26 -16.22
CA MET A 1 11.10 -5.04 -14.96
C MET A 1 11.80 -3.91 -14.24
N ASN A 2 11.11 -2.80 -14.08
CA ASN A 2 11.48 -1.68 -13.22
C ASN A 2 10.26 -1.28 -12.38
N LEU A 3 10.46 -0.38 -11.43
CA LEU A 3 9.39 0.09 -10.54
C LEU A 3 8.21 0.70 -11.33
N LEU A 4 8.47 1.40 -12.42
CA LEU A 4 7.43 2.01 -13.25
C LEU A 4 6.57 0.95 -13.96
N GLU A 5 7.17 -0.10 -14.50
CA GLU A 5 6.49 -1.24 -15.12
C GLU A 5 5.62 -1.99 -14.09
N GLU A 6 6.15 -2.23 -12.89
CA GLU A 6 5.41 -2.86 -11.78
C GLU A 6 4.24 -2.00 -11.32
N THR A 7 4.46 -0.69 -11.17
CA THR A 7 3.43 0.28 -10.80
C THR A 7 2.33 0.31 -11.86
N THR A 8 2.70 0.43 -13.13
CA THR A 8 1.76 0.49 -14.27
C THR A 8 0.90 -0.77 -14.31
N LYS A 9 1.53 -1.94 -14.21
CA LYS A 9 0.81 -3.22 -14.19
C LYS A 9 -0.17 -3.28 -13.02
N LYS A 10 0.22 -2.82 -11.83
CA LYS A 10 -0.66 -2.84 -10.66
C LYS A 10 -1.85 -1.89 -10.79
N LEU A 11 -1.64 -0.73 -11.40
CA LEU A 11 -2.72 0.20 -11.71
C LEU A 11 -3.71 -0.43 -12.69
N GLU A 12 -3.22 -1.01 -13.78
CA GLU A 12 -4.05 -1.67 -14.80
C GLU A 12 -4.85 -2.85 -14.21
N GLU A 13 -4.23 -3.67 -13.34
CA GLU A 13 -4.90 -4.74 -12.59
C GLU A 13 -6.09 -4.26 -11.74
N ASN A 14 -6.10 -2.98 -11.35
CA ASN A 14 -7.14 -2.36 -10.53
C ASN A 14 -8.00 -1.33 -11.28
N GLY A 15 -7.86 -1.25 -12.61
CA GLY A 15 -8.69 -0.37 -13.46
C GLY A 15 -8.23 1.09 -13.51
N HIS A 16 -7.00 1.38 -13.11
CA HIS A 16 -6.40 2.72 -13.10
C HIS A 16 -5.25 2.82 -14.10
N SER A 17 -4.82 4.04 -14.36
CA SER A 17 -3.72 4.39 -15.25
C SER A 17 -2.78 5.40 -14.59
N LEU A 18 -1.61 5.63 -15.19
CA LEU A 18 -0.64 6.63 -14.68
C LEU A 18 -1.22 8.05 -14.64
N SER A 19 -2.21 8.37 -15.49
CA SER A 19 -2.87 9.69 -15.48
C SER A 19 -3.84 9.89 -14.31
N ASP A 20 -4.25 8.82 -13.64
CA ASP A 20 -5.14 8.89 -12.47
C ASP A 20 -4.38 9.18 -11.17
N ILE A 21 -3.04 9.25 -11.24
CA ILE A 21 -2.18 9.55 -10.11
C ILE A 21 -2.27 11.04 -9.76
N VAL A 22 -2.67 11.32 -8.53
CA VAL A 22 -2.73 12.69 -7.97
C VAL A 22 -1.38 13.07 -7.35
N TRP A 23 -0.75 12.16 -6.61
CA TRP A 23 0.58 12.38 -6.03
C TRP A 23 1.30 11.06 -5.72
N VAL A 24 2.62 11.16 -5.56
CA VAL A 24 3.50 10.07 -5.11
C VAL A 24 4.36 10.57 -3.96
N GLY A 25 4.70 9.72 -2.99
CA GLY A 25 5.47 10.13 -1.82
C GLY A 25 5.48 9.10 -0.70
N CYS A 26 5.58 9.59 0.53
CA CYS A 26 5.41 8.81 1.75
C CYS A 26 4.48 9.59 2.70
N PRO A 27 4.21 9.11 3.93
CA PRO A 27 3.38 9.84 4.90
C PRO A 27 3.87 11.26 5.23
N ASP A 28 5.18 11.52 5.10
CA ASP A 28 5.80 12.78 5.51
C ASP A 28 5.94 13.81 4.38
N PHE A 29 6.10 13.37 3.12
CA PHE A 29 6.31 14.27 2.00
C PHE A 29 5.90 13.67 0.65
N LYS A 30 5.67 14.55 -0.33
CA LYS A 30 5.40 14.19 -1.73
C LYS A 30 6.57 14.51 -2.64
N MET A 31 6.75 13.68 -3.66
CA MET A 31 7.69 13.92 -4.75
C MET A 31 7.00 14.55 -5.96
N ASN A 32 7.79 15.19 -6.81
CA ASN A 32 7.31 15.64 -8.11
C ASN A 32 7.07 14.41 -9.01
N LEU A 33 5.90 14.35 -9.68
CA LEU A 33 5.51 13.21 -10.51
C LEU A 33 6.45 12.96 -11.70
N GLU A 34 6.96 14.01 -12.34
CA GLU A 34 7.91 13.87 -13.45
C GLU A 34 9.22 13.24 -12.95
N GLN A 35 9.70 13.70 -11.79
CA GLN A 35 10.88 13.10 -11.15
C GLN A 35 10.63 11.64 -10.75
N PHE A 36 9.45 11.33 -10.24
CA PHE A 36 9.05 9.94 -9.96
C PHE A 36 9.16 9.08 -11.22
N PHE A 37 8.56 9.48 -12.34
CA PHE A 37 8.60 8.68 -13.57
C PHE A 37 10.03 8.50 -14.10
N ILE A 38 10.89 9.51 -13.98
CA ILE A 38 12.31 9.39 -14.37
C ILE A 38 13.04 8.38 -13.48
N LEU A 39 12.82 8.42 -12.17
CA LEU A 39 13.48 7.55 -11.20
C LEU A 39 12.96 6.11 -11.29
N ALA A 40 11.64 5.93 -11.38
CA ALA A 40 10.99 4.63 -11.44
C ALA A 40 11.24 3.88 -12.76
N ASN A 41 11.58 4.59 -13.84
CA ASN A 41 11.88 3.99 -15.15
C ASN A 41 13.32 3.45 -15.27
N LYS A 42 14.12 3.52 -14.21
CA LYS A 42 15.47 2.93 -14.20
C LYS A 42 15.37 1.42 -14.05
N ALA A 43 16.03 0.68 -14.94
CA ALA A 43 16.14 -0.76 -14.82
C ALA A 43 16.99 -1.11 -13.59
N TYR A 44 16.54 -2.06 -12.77
CA TYR A 44 17.33 -2.58 -11.66
C TYR A 44 18.69 -3.05 -12.18
N ASP A 45 19.79 -2.49 -11.65
CA ASP A 45 21.13 -2.96 -12.01
C ASP A 45 21.40 -4.31 -11.34
N ASN A 46 21.53 -5.36 -12.15
CA ASN A 46 21.81 -6.73 -11.72
C ASN A 46 23.21 -6.91 -11.07
N GLY A 47 24.00 -5.83 -10.90
CA GLY A 47 25.39 -5.88 -10.45
C GLY A 47 25.64 -5.64 -8.95
N TYR A 48 24.75 -4.96 -8.24
CA TYR A 48 24.88 -4.69 -6.80
C TYR A 48 23.50 -4.77 -6.15
N GLY A 49 23.34 -5.73 -5.23
CA GLY A 49 22.07 -5.97 -4.54
C GLY A 49 21.50 -4.71 -3.90
N GLY A 50 20.24 -4.44 -4.23
CA GLY A 50 19.42 -3.42 -3.58
C GLY A 50 19.61 -2.03 -4.17
N GLU A 51 19.00 -1.76 -5.33
CA GLU A 51 18.46 -0.41 -5.51
C GLU A 51 17.27 -0.34 -4.53
N GLU A 52 17.55 0.07 -3.28
CA GLU A 52 16.62 0.17 -2.16
C GLU A 52 15.48 1.11 -2.56
N THR A 53 14.47 0.54 -3.21
CA THR A 53 13.23 1.25 -3.52
C THR A 53 12.53 1.52 -2.20
N ALA A 54 12.18 2.78 -1.95
CA ALA A 54 11.55 3.20 -0.70
C ALA A 54 10.39 2.26 -0.32
N THR A 55 10.50 1.63 0.84
CA THR A 55 9.55 0.61 1.33
C THR A 55 8.26 1.22 1.88
N ASP A 56 8.19 2.55 1.98
CA ASP A 56 7.07 3.36 2.44
C ASP A 56 6.44 4.20 1.31
N LEU A 57 6.74 3.85 0.05
CA LEU A 57 6.27 4.56 -1.12
C LEU A 57 4.76 4.40 -1.30
N LEU A 58 4.10 5.52 -1.55
CA LEU A 58 2.68 5.66 -1.82
C LEU A 58 2.47 6.21 -3.23
N VAL A 59 1.61 5.57 -4.02
CA VAL A 59 1.08 6.09 -5.29
C VAL A 59 -0.41 6.31 -5.13
N VAL A 60 -0.86 7.56 -5.15
CA VAL A 60 -2.20 7.93 -4.66
C VAL A 60 -3.05 8.55 -5.76
N GLY A 61 -4.24 8.00 -5.96
CA GLY A 61 -5.32 8.54 -6.79
C GLY A 61 -6.37 9.30 -5.96
N GLU A 62 -7.57 9.46 -6.51
CA GLU A 62 -8.65 10.22 -5.83
C GLU A 62 -9.23 9.49 -4.60
N ASP A 63 -9.54 8.19 -4.74
CA ASP A 63 -10.18 7.36 -3.71
C ASP A 63 -9.44 6.03 -3.47
N TRP A 64 -8.21 5.92 -3.97
CA TRP A 64 -7.38 4.72 -3.90
C TRP A 64 -5.89 5.05 -3.77
N TRP A 65 -5.10 4.07 -3.35
CA TRP A 65 -3.65 4.16 -3.34
C TRP A 65 -2.98 2.80 -3.46
N LEU A 66 -1.74 2.79 -3.93
CA LEU A 66 -0.82 1.67 -3.81
C LEU A 66 0.14 1.95 -2.65
N GLU A 67 0.28 0.98 -1.74
CA GLU A 67 1.34 0.96 -0.73
C GLU A 67 2.42 -0.02 -1.15
N ARG A 68 3.68 0.40 -1.06
CA ARG A 68 4.81 -0.50 -1.22
C ARG A 68 5.02 -1.28 0.08
N HIS A 69 5.32 -2.57 -0.05
CA HIS A 69 5.71 -3.41 1.07
C HIS A 69 6.93 -4.25 0.71
N GLU A 70 7.71 -4.59 1.73
CA GLU A 70 8.81 -5.54 1.67
C GLU A 70 8.70 -6.49 2.86
N TYR A 71 8.87 -7.78 2.61
CA TYR A 71 8.98 -8.80 3.65
C TYR A 71 9.78 -10.00 3.14
N ASP A 72 10.86 -10.34 3.84
CA ASP A 72 11.75 -11.47 3.53
C ASP A 72 12.34 -11.41 2.10
N GLY A 73 12.68 -10.20 1.64
CA GLY A 73 13.20 -9.94 0.30
C GLY A 73 12.16 -10.02 -0.81
N ALA A 74 10.90 -10.27 -0.50
CA ALA A 74 9.79 -10.14 -1.43
C ALA A 74 9.23 -8.72 -1.35
N GLU A 75 9.10 -8.07 -2.50
CA GLU A 75 8.56 -6.72 -2.61
C GLU A 75 7.28 -6.74 -3.44
N TRP A 76 6.27 -5.99 -3.02
CA TRP A 76 5.01 -5.90 -3.76
C TRP A 76 4.28 -4.58 -3.54
N TRP A 77 3.37 -4.29 -4.47
CA TRP A 77 2.36 -3.26 -4.32
C TRP A 77 1.08 -3.85 -3.72
N GLU A 78 0.59 -3.25 -2.64
CA GLU A 78 -0.74 -3.51 -2.09
C GLU A 78 -1.70 -2.41 -2.54
N TYR A 79 -2.77 -2.81 -3.24
CA TYR A 79 -3.82 -1.86 -3.63
C TYR A 79 -4.82 -1.69 -2.50
N LYS A 80 -5.10 -0.43 -2.17
CA LYS A 80 -6.08 -0.02 -1.19
C LYS A 80 -7.02 1.02 -1.78
N LYS A 81 -8.23 1.08 -1.26
CA LYS A 81 -9.22 2.09 -1.60
C LYS A 81 -10.03 2.48 -0.38
N ILE A 82 -10.64 3.65 -0.44
CA ILE A 82 -11.57 4.08 0.60
C ILE A 82 -12.69 3.03 0.69
N PRO A 83 -12.96 2.46 1.88
CA PRO A 83 -14.03 1.49 2.05
C PRO A 83 -15.38 2.09 1.67
N THR A 84 -16.20 1.29 1.00
CA THR A 84 -17.61 1.63 0.79
C THR A 84 -18.37 1.36 2.08
N GLU A 85 -19.21 2.30 2.51
CA GLU A 85 -20.10 2.10 3.65
C GLU A 85 -21.03 0.90 3.36
N PRO A 86 -21.10 -0.11 4.24
CA PRO A 86 -22.04 -1.21 4.08
C PRO A 86 -23.48 -0.77 4.32
N ASP A 87 -24.43 -1.27 3.53
CA ASP A 87 -25.86 -1.00 3.73
C ASP A 87 -26.45 -1.71 4.98
N THR A 88 -25.75 -2.73 5.49
CA THR A 88 -26.22 -3.59 6.59
C THR A 88 -25.69 -3.11 7.93
N ILE A 89 -26.59 -2.94 8.90
CA ILE A 89 -26.25 -2.68 10.30
C ILE A 89 -26.30 -3.99 11.09
N GLU A 90 -25.14 -4.53 11.46
CA GLU A 90 -25.02 -5.70 12.35
C GLU A 90 -24.92 -5.24 13.82
N LEU A 91 -25.93 -5.56 14.64
CA LEU A 91 -25.87 -5.33 16.09
C LEU A 91 -25.02 -6.43 16.74
N THR A 92 -23.78 -6.11 17.10
CA THR A 92 -22.84 -7.10 17.64
C THR A 92 -22.42 -6.77 19.08
N GLU A 93 -23.24 -7.19 20.05
CA GLU A 93 -22.78 -7.33 21.44
C GLU A 93 -21.57 -8.30 21.56
N SER A 94 -21.38 -9.16 20.54
CA SER A 94 -20.26 -10.11 20.44
C SER A 94 -18.89 -9.45 20.17
N LEU A 95 -18.82 -8.27 19.54
CA LEU A 95 -17.55 -7.56 19.31
C LEU A 95 -16.97 -7.00 20.61
N PHE A 96 -17.80 -6.75 21.63
CA PHE A 96 -17.39 -6.19 22.92
C PHE A 96 -17.18 -7.25 24.01
N THR A 97 -17.75 -8.45 23.87
CA THR A 97 -17.65 -9.52 24.88
C THR A 97 -16.39 -10.37 24.74
N GLY A 98 -15.73 -10.38 23.57
CA GLY A 98 -14.46 -11.10 23.34
C GLY A 98 -13.25 -10.56 24.13
N TRP A 99 -13.28 -9.29 24.56
CA TRP A 99 -12.13 -8.68 25.27
C TRP A 99 -12.21 -8.79 26.81
N MET A 100 -13.39 -9.06 27.37
CA MET A 100 -13.57 -9.22 28.83
C MET A 100 -13.23 -10.63 29.36
N GLY A 101 -12.91 -11.58 28.49
CA GLY A 101 -12.67 -12.99 28.86
C GLY A 101 -11.30 -13.34 29.45
N LEU A 102 -10.33 -12.41 29.50
CA LEU A 102 -8.94 -12.71 29.96
C LEU A 102 -8.56 -12.13 31.33
N ARG A 103 -9.54 -11.89 32.22
CA ARG A 103 -9.26 -11.56 33.63
C ARG A 103 -10.11 -12.36 34.60
N LYS A 104 -9.97 -13.68 34.61
CA LYS A 104 -10.13 -14.51 35.83
C LYS A 104 -9.39 -15.84 35.67
N ALA A 105 -8.10 -15.86 35.98
CA ALA A 105 -7.40 -17.06 36.44
C ALA A 105 -6.16 -16.61 37.22
N GLY A 106 -6.27 -16.60 38.55
CA GLY A 106 -5.17 -16.23 39.43
C GLY A 106 -5.61 -15.91 40.86
N ASP A 107 -6.50 -16.71 41.43
CA ASP A 107 -6.72 -16.77 42.88
C ASP A 107 -6.97 -18.23 43.26
N HIS A 108 -5.88 -18.97 43.50
CA HIS A 108 -5.83 -20.15 44.36
C HIS A 108 -4.46 -20.23 45.03
#